data_AF-A0A7V1Y6I9-F1
#
_entry.id   AF-A0A7V1Y6I9-F1
#
_cell.length_a   1.000
_cell.length_b   1.000
_cell.length_c   1.000
_cell.angle_alpha   90.00
_cell.angle_beta   90.00
_cell.angle_gamma   90.00
#
_symmetry.space_group_name_H-M   'P 1'
#
loop_
_entity.id
_entity.type
_entity.pdbx_description
1 polymer ?
#
loop_
_entity_poly.entity_id
_entity_poly.type
_entity_poly.pdbx_seq_one_letter_code
_entity_poly.pdbx_strand_id
1 'polypeptide(L)'
;MTARVIIEGLEFPGHCGVSPEERASLQPIGVDLELGYAPEHFARAASTDRIHQAIDYAAVARRVREIGTGRGYELLEAMAEHVCKSLFAEFPISRVRLWVRKLKPPVDDVTGSVGIRLERTRAEQRVSDAACDIPPAAFLVEHLHTLPKGRALDVAAGRGRNALCLASLDYQVDALDRDQEALAAIAAMASQRNLSTVTVRQVDLEDPEHPADLGHERYDVILVFFYLYRPLFPALLAALRPEGMLVYETFLIENHLRFQHPKRREFCLEHNELLRLTQGLRVLHYEEGEAAGPHGRETAFTARLLAVRET
;
A
#
# COMPACT_ATOMS: atom_id res chain seq x y z
N MET A 1 -22.77 23.14 -13.91
CA MET A 1 -21.82 24.25 -13.72
C MET A 1 -20.61 23.72 -12.96
N THR A 2 -19.38 23.97 -13.44
CA THR A 2 -18.14 23.53 -12.77
C THR A 2 -17.37 24.76 -12.30
N ALA A 3 -17.41 25.05 -11.01
CA ALA A 3 -16.63 26.13 -10.40
C ALA A 3 -15.28 25.62 -9.88
N ARG A 4 -14.26 26.47 -9.91
CA ARG A 4 -12.92 26.16 -9.42
C ARG A 4 -12.32 27.35 -8.66
N VAL A 5 -11.52 27.05 -7.64
CA VAL A 5 -10.61 28.02 -7.01
C VAL A 5 -9.23 27.84 -7.62
N ILE A 6 -8.59 28.93 -8.03
CA ILE A 6 -7.25 28.90 -8.64
C ILE A 6 -6.30 29.68 -7.72
N ILE A 7 -5.17 29.07 -7.37
CA ILE A 7 -4.08 29.69 -6.62
C ILE A 7 -2.83 29.59 -7.49
N GLU A 8 -2.29 30.74 -7.91
CA GLU A 8 -1.09 30.82 -8.74
C GLU A 8 0.06 31.48 -7.97
N GLY A 9 1.28 31.02 -8.20
CA GLY A 9 2.51 31.59 -7.68
C GLY A 9 2.70 31.38 -6.18
N LEU A 10 2.24 30.25 -5.61
CA LEU A 10 2.53 29.98 -4.20
C LEU A 10 3.99 29.55 -4.04
N GLU A 11 4.79 30.43 -3.46
CA GLU A 11 6.23 30.21 -3.29
C GLU A 11 6.62 30.04 -1.81
N PHE A 12 7.52 29.09 -1.57
CA PHE A 12 8.13 28.85 -0.27
C PHE A 12 9.52 28.20 -0.40
N PRO A 13 10.40 28.41 0.59
CA PRO A 13 11.67 27.69 0.65
C PRO A 13 11.43 26.23 1.08
N GLY A 14 12.02 25.28 0.36
CA GLY A 14 11.89 23.85 0.67
C GLY A 14 13.20 23.09 0.46
N HIS A 15 13.35 21.98 1.18
CA HIS A 15 14.44 21.03 1.00
C HIS A 15 13.97 19.93 0.03
N CYS A 16 14.38 19.98 -1.23
CA CYS A 16 13.96 18.99 -2.22
C CYS A 16 15.11 18.59 -3.17
N GLY A 17 15.58 17.35 -3.09
CA GLY A 17 16.55 16.81 -4.05
C GLY A 17 17.15 15.46 -3.69
N VAL A 18 17.69 14.79 -4.71
CA VAL A 18 18.23 13.43 -4.61
C VAL A 18 19.65 13.47 -4.05
N SER A 19 20.41 14.53 -4.29
CA SER A 19 21.75 14.68 -3.72
C SER A 19 21.69 15.21 -2.28
N PRO A 20 22.63 14.79 -1.40
CA PRO A 20 22.76 15.35 -0.06
C PRO A 20 22.96 16.88 -0.06
N GLU A 21 23.66 17.42 -1.07
CA GLU A 21 23.90 18.84 -1.26
C GLU A 21 22.60 19.61 -1.58
N GLU A 22 21.75 19.05 -2.43
CA GLU A 22 20.43 19.61 -2.72
C GLU A 22 19.52 19.60 -1.48
N ARG A 23 19.63 18.58 -0.62
CA ARG A 23 18.86 18.49 0.62
C ARG A 23 19.36 19.45 1.70
N ALA A 24 20.65 19.79 1.70
CA ALA A 24 21.22 20.74 2.66
C ALA A 24 20.84 22.20 2.35
N SER A 25 20.55 22.52 1.08
CA SER A 25 20.22 23.88 0.64
C SER A 25 18.71 24.12 0.53
N LEU A 26 18.26 25.31 0.93
CA LEU A 26 16.88 25.75 0.73
C LEU A 26 16.71 26.24 -0.71
N GLN A 27 15.80 25.59 -1.44
CA GLN A 27 15.49 25.96 -2.82
C GLN A 27 14.08 26.59 -2.89
N PRO A 28 13.88 27.61 -3.75
CA PRO A 28 12.56 28.18 -3.96
C PRO A 28 11.68 27.20 -4.74
N ILE A 29 10.64 26.71 -4.08
CA ILE A 29 9.62 25.83 -4.67
C ILE A 29 8.38 26.67 -4.98
N GLY A 30 7.88 26.53 -6.21
CA GLY A 30 6.62 27.11 -6.65
C GLY A 30 5.53 26.05 -6.75
N VAL A 31 4.31 26.39 -6.35
CA VAL A 31 3.14 25.52 -6.47
C VAL A 31 1.96 26.32 -7.03
N ASP A 32 1.34 25.79 -8.08
CA ASP A 32 0.03 26.28 -8.55
C ASP A 32 -1.04 25.21 -8.30
N LEU A 33 -2.24 25.65 -7.92
CA LEU A 33 -3.37 24.78 -7.58
C LEU A 33 -4.64 25.21 -8.32
N GLU A 34 -5.36 24.25 -8.91
CA GLU A 34 -6.76 24.40 -9.26
C GLU A 34 -7.60 23.41 -8.43
N LEU A 35 -8.58 23.92 -7.68
CA LEU A 35 -9.43 23.14 -6.78
C LEU A 35 -10.87 23.16 -7.27
N GLY A 36 -11.44 21.98 -7.56
CA GLY A 36 -12.82 21.84 -8.02
C GLY A 36 -13.84 21.68 -6.89
N TYR A 37 -14.98 22.36 -7.00
CA TYR A 37 -16.13 22.17 -6.10
C TYR A 37 -16.96 20.94 -6.46
N ALA A 38 -17.53 20.28 -5.45
CA ALA A 38 -18.74 19.50 -5.67
C ALA A 38 -19.89 20.48 -6.04
N PRO A 39 -20.74 20.18 -7.04
CA PRO A 39 -21.76 21.11 -7.53
C PRO A 39 -22.65 21.72 -6.43
N GLU A 40 -23.01 20.90 -5.45
CA GLU A 40 -23.87 21.27 -4.32
C GLU A 40 -23.18 22.22 -3.32
N HIS A 41 -21.86 22.13 -3.20
CA HIS A 41 -21.06 22.92 -2.25
C HIS A 41 -20.89 24.36 -2.74
N PHE A 42 -20.64 24.54 -4.05
CA PHE A 42 -20.54 25.88 -4.64
C PHE A 42 -21.84 26.67 -4.52
N ALA A 43 -22.98 26.04 -4.84
CA ALA A 43 -24.29 26.70 -4.76
C ALA A 43 -24.59 27.23 -3.35
N ARG A 44 -24.24 26.45 -2.32
CA ARG A 44 -24.40 26.85 -0.91
C ARG A 44 -23.48 27.99 -0.50
N ALA A 45 -22.20 27.93 -0.89
CA ALA A 45 -21.25 29.00 -0.62
C ALA A 45 -21.74 30.33 -1.21
N ALA A 46 -22.14 30.29 -2.49
CA ALA A 46 -22.61 31.46 -3.22
C ALA A 46 -23.91 32.05 -2.64
N SER A 47 -24.83 31.22 -2.14
CA SER A 47 -26.09 31.70 -1.57
C SER A 47 -25.97 32.23 -0.14
N THR A 48 -24.98 31.75 0.62
CA THR A 48 -24.87 32.04 2.06
C THR A 48 -23.82 33.09 2.40
N ASP A 49 -22.85 33.33 1.50
CA ASP A 49 -21.72 34.26 1.71
C ASP A 49 -20.95 33.98 3.01
N ARG A 50 -20.77 32.70 3.35
CA ARG A 50 -20.04 32.28 4.56
C ARG A 50 -18.79 31.49 4.20
N ILE A 51 -17.64 31.97 4.66
CA ILE A 51 -16.32 31.38 4.37
C ILE A 51 -16.21 29.89 4.78
N HIS A 52 -16.88 29.46 5.85
CA HIS A 52 -16.88 28.05 6.29
C HIS A 52 -17.68 27.11 5.36
N GLN A 53 -18.44 27.66 4.41
CA GLN A 53 -19.14 26.90 3.37
C GLN A 53 -18.42 27.00 2.02
N ALA A 54 -17.26 27.66 1.98
CA ALA A 54 -16.41 27.80 0.81
C ALA A 54 -15.07 27.06 1.03
N ILE A 55 -14.28 26.94 -0.04
CA ILE A 55 -12.89 26.49 0.06
C ILE A 55 -12.06 27.69 0.52
N ASP A 56 -11.55 27.64 1.76
CA ASP A 56 -10.65 28.66 2.30
C ASP A 56 -9.26 28.55 1.66
N TYR A 57 -9.04 29.35 0.62
CA TYR A 57 -7.76 29.38 -0.12
C TYR A 57 -6.59 29.89 0.74
N ALA A 58 -6.84 30.69 1.78
CA ALA A 58 -5.78 31.13 2.69
C ALA A 58 -5.33 29.97 3.59
N ALA A 59 -6.27 29.15 4.06
CA ALA A 59 -5.94 27.91 4.78
C ALA A 59 -5.24 26.88 3.89
N VAL A 60 -5.67 26.72 2.63
CA VAL A 60 -4.99 25.86 1.65
C VAL A 60 -3.54 26.31 1.45
N ALA A 61 -3.31 27.60 1.16
CA ALA A 61 -1.97 28.13 0.90
C ALA A 61 -1.04 27.95 2.12
N ARG A 62 -1.56 28.17 3.34
CA ARG A 62 -0.82 27.93 4.58
C ARG A 62 -0.43 26.46 4.71
N ARG A 63 -1.37 25.56 4.46
CA ARG A 63 -1.15 24.12 4.58
C ARG A 63 -0.11 23.59 3.61
N VAL A 64 -0.18 24.02 2.34
CA VAL A 64 0.82 23.65 1.31
C VAL A 64 2.21 24.14 1.73
N ARG A 65 2.32 25.37 2.24
CA ARG A 65 3.58 25.92 2.75
C ARG A 65 4.14 25.07 3.90
N GLU A 66 3.33 24.76 4.90
CA GLU A 66 3.73 23.92 6.05
C GLU A 66 4.29 22.56 5.60
N ILE A 67 3.61 21.90 4.66
CA ILE A 67 4.03 20.60 4.11
C ILE A 67 5.38 20.70 3.39
N GLY A 68 5.58 21.79 2.64
CA GLY A 68 6.80 22.04 1.88
C GLY A 68 8.00 22.47 2.73
N THR A 69 7.76 23.19 3.82
CA THR A 69 8.82 23.67 4.74
C THR A 69 9.10 22.70 5.89
N GLY A 70 8.15 21.83 6.25
CA GLY A 70 8.20 21.03 7.47
C GLY A 70 9.05 19.76 7.39
N ARG A 71 9.36 19.27 6.18
CA ARG A 71 10.26 18.11 5.97
C ARG A 71 11.01 18.21 4.65
N GLY A 72 12.14 17.50 4.56
CA GLY A 72 12.85 17.30 3.31
C GLY A 72 12.21 16.24 2.42
N TYR A 73 12.31 16.43 1.11
CA TYR A 73 11.89 15.47 0.10
C TYR A 73 13.06 15.14 -0.83
N GLU A 74 13.10 13.92 -1.35
CA GLU A 74 14.04 13.58 -2.42
C GLU A 74 13.48 13.93 -3.80
N LEU A 75 12.16 13.79 -3.96
CA LEU A 75 11.44 13.90 -5.22
C LEU A 75 10.29 14.92 -5.12
N LEU A 76 10.05 15.66 -6.21
CA LEU A 76 8.92 16.59 -6.30
C LEU A 76 7.59 15.82 -6.36
N GLU A 77 7.61 14.60 -6.88
CA GLU A 77 6.50 13.65 -6.92
C GLU A 77 6.03 13.30 -5.51
N ALA A 78 6.96 12.99 -4.61
CA ALA A 78 6.65 12.66 -3.22
C ALA A 78 6.07 13.88 -2.48
N MET A 79 6.53 15.08 -2.80
CA MET A 79 5.97 16.33 -2.28
C MET A 79 4.55 16.56 -2.80
N ALA A 80 4.34 16.47 -4.11
CA ALA A 80 3.04 16.65 -4.73
C ALA A 80 1.99 15.65 -4.22
N GLU A 81 2.39 14.39 -4.06
CA GLU A 81 1.54 13.33 -3.54
C GLU A 81 1.10 13.63 -2.10
N HIS A 82 2.03 14.06 -1.25
CA HIS A 82 1.72 14.42 0.13
C HIS A 82 0.78 15.63 0.19
N VAL A 83 1.05 16.68 -0.60
CA VAL A 83 0.16 17.84 -0.71
C VAL A 83 -1.23 17.41 -1.16
N CYS A 84 -1.33 16.59 -2.20
CA CYS A 84 -2.60 16.09 -2.72
C CYS A 84 -3.40 15.33 -1.64
N LYS A 85 -2.77 14.38 -0.94
CA LYS A 85 -3.37 13.62 0.17
C LYS A 85 -3.91 14.54 1.26
N SER A 86 -3.09 15.47 1.75
CA SER A 86 -3.49 16.41 2.81
C SER A 86 -4.65 17.31 2.38
N LEU A 87 -4.66 17.79 1.13
CA LEU A 87 -5.73 18.67 0.65
C LEU A 87 -7.09 17.96 0.57
N PHE A 88 -7.13 16.68 0.15
CA PHE A 88 -8.37 15.92 0.14
C PHE A 88 -8.90 15.56 1.54
N ALA A 89 -7.99 15.37 2.50
CA ALA A 89 -8.31 15.06 3.89
C ALA A 89 -8.88 16.28 4.64
N GLU A 90 -8.28 17.46 4.43
CA GLU A 90 -8.57 18.64 5.24
C GLU A 90 -9.62 19.58 4.60
N PHE A 91 -9.80 19.52 3.28
CA PHE A 91 -10.68 20.45 2.56
C PHE A 91 -11.78 19.72 1.77
N PRO A 92 -12.97 20.32 1.62
CA PRO A 92 -14.11 19.73 0.90
C PRO A 92 -13.98 19.85 -0.64
N ILE A 93 -12.82 19.50 -1.19
CA ILE A 93 -12.53 19.57 -2.64
C ILE A 93 -12.94 18.28 -3.38
N SER A 94 -13.42 18.39 -4.61
CA SER A 94 -13.80 17.22 -5.45
C SER A 94 -12.71 16.81 -6.44
N ARG A 95 -11.84 17.74 -6.82
CA ARG A 95 -10.71 17.56 -7.76
C ARG A 95 -9.61 18.55 -7.41
N VAL A 96 -8.36 18.15 -7.62
CA VAL A 96 -7.18 18.99 -7.54
C VAL A 96 -6.35 18.84 -8.81
N ARG A 97 -5.87 19.96 -9.36
CA ARG A 97 -4.74 20.02 -10.28
C ARG A 97 -3.62 20.77 -9.58
N LEU A 98 -2.43 20.21 -9.59
CA LEU A 98 -1.26 20.69 -8.87
C LEU A 98 -0.10 20.78 -9.85
N TRP A 99 0.64 21.89 -9.84
CA TRP A 99 1.92 22.02 -10.54
C TRP A 99 3.00 22.43 -9.55
N VAL A 100 3.86 21.48 -9.16
CA VAL A 100 4.97 21.69 -8.21
C VAL A 100 6.27 21.81 -8.99
N ARG A 101 7.06 22.84 -8.74
CA ARG A 101 8.27 23.13 -9.51
C ARG A 101 9.40 23.71 -8.65
N LYS A 102 10.63 23.39 -9.02
CA LYS A 102 11.82 24.13 -8.60
C LYS A 102 11.93 25.38 -9.47
N LEU A 103 11.92 26.56 -8.86
CA LEU A 103 12.08 27.83 -9.60
C LEU A 103 13.53 28.05 -10.04
N LYS A 104 14.47 27.40 -9.35
CA LYS A 104 15.90 27.40 -9.67
C LYS A 104 16.41 25.96 -9.69
N PRO A 105 16.16 25.20 -10.77
CA PRO A 105 16.62 23.83 -10.87
C PRO A 105 18.17 23.79 -10.97
N PRO A 106 18.84 22.80 -10.36
CA PRO A 106 20.29 22.62 -10.51
C PRO A 106 20.61 21.91 -11.84
N VAL A 107 20.14 22.49 -12.93
CA VAL A 107 20.39 22.01 -14.30
C VAL A 107 20.78 23.23 -15.12
N ASP A 108 22.04 23.26 -15.57
CA ASP A 108 22.66 24.44 -16.19
C ASP A 108 21.94 24.90 -17.46
N ASP A 109 21.28 23.98 -18.18
CA ASP A 109 20.61 24.24 -19.45
C ASP A 109 19.16 24.75 -19.29
N VAL A 110 18.63 24.85 -18.07
CA VAL A 110 17.23 25.25 -17.85
C VAL A 110 17.15 26.68 -17.30
N THR A 111 16.67 27.60 -18.14
CA THR A 111 16.47 29.02 -17.78
C THR A 111 15.14 29.32 -17.07
N GLY A 112 14.27 28.31 -16.95
CA GLY A 112 12.95 28.42 -16.32
C GLY A 112 12.81 27.49 -15.11
N SER A 113 11.58 27.07 -14.84
CA SER A 113 11.29 26.14 -13.75
C SER A 113 11.12 24.71 -14.25
N VAL A 114 11.60 23.73 -13.50
CA VAL A 114 11.33 22.30 -13.75
C VAL A 114 10.41 21.77 -12.67
N GLY A 115 9.42 20.98 -13.05
CA GLY A 115 8.44 20.49 -12.10
C GLY A 115 7.52 19.42 -12.67
N ILE A 116 6.64 18.94 -11.81
CA ILE A 116 5.68 17.89 -12.11
C ILE A 116 4.26 18.40 -11.96
N ARG A 117 3.38 17.92 -12.84
CA ARG A 117 1.95 18.20 -12.82
C ARG A 117 1.20 16.96 -12.39
N LEU A 118 0.34 17.11 -11.40
CA LEU A 118 -0.50 16.05 -10.88
C LEU A 118 -1.96 16.50 -10.96
N GLU A 119 -2.82 15.62 -11.44
CA GLU A 119 -4.26 15.82 -11.42
C GLU A 119 -4.92 14.62 -10.76
N ARG A 120 -5.87 14.89 -9.87
CA ARG A 120 -6.59 13.84 -9.16
C ARG A 120 -8.00 14.26 -8.76
N THR A 121 -8.93 13.33 -8.81
CA THR A 121 -10.29 13.47 -8.27
C THR A 121 -10.41 12.83 -6.89
N ARG A 122 -11.44 13.20 -6.11
CA ARG A 122 -11.70 12.58 -4.80
C ARG A 122 -11.98 11.07 -4.92
N ALA A 123 -12.54 10.61 -6.04
CA ALA A 123 -12.76 9.18 -6.29
C ALA A 123 -11.43 8.44 -6.50
N GLU A 124 -10.54 8.97 -7.35
CA GLU A 124 -9.20 8.40 -7.56
C GLU A 124 -8.34 8.49 -6.30
N GLN A 125 -8.48 9.56 -5.51
CA GLN A 125 -7.84 9.68 -4.21
C GLN A 125 -8.32 8.61 -3.25
N ARG A 126 -9.63 8.32 -3.19
CA ARG A 126 -10.16 7.21 -2.38
C ARG A 126 -9.62 5.86 -2.84
N VAL A 127 -9.39 5.65 -4.13
CA VAL A 127 -8.74 4.43 -4.65
C VAL A 127 -7.26 4.41 -4.26
N SER A 128 -6.56 5.54 -4.31
CA SER A 128 -5.16 5.68 -3.88
C SER A 128 -4.97 5.54 -2.37
N ASP A 129 -5.95 5.96 -1.56
CA ASP A 129 -6.01 5.74 -0.11
C ASP A 129 -6.53 4.31 0.20
N ALA A 130 -7.28 3.72 -0.75
CA ALA A 130 -7.64 2.31 -0.77
C ALA A 130 -6.45 1.39 -1.13
N ALA A 131 -5.37 1.95 -1.66
CA ALA A 131 -4.06 1.33 -1.65
C ALA A 131 -3.36 1.76 -0.35
N CYS A 132 -3.31 0.88 0.66
CA CYS A 132 -2.26 1.02 1.69
C CYS A 132 -0.92 1.01 0.92
N ASP A 133 0.09 1.79 1.32
CA ASP A 133 1.26 2.26 0.52
C ASP A 133 2.12 1.21 -0.26
N ILE A 134 1.72 -0.07 -0.27
CA ILE A 134 2.28 -1.15 -1.07
C ILE A 134 1.11 -1.89 -1.75
N PRO A 135 1.10 -2.05 -3.09
CA PRO A 135 0.08 -2.83 -3.78
C PRO A 135 0.04 -4.29 -3.25
N PRO A 136 -1.10 -4.99 -3.38
CA PRO A 136 -1.15 -6.43 -3.10
C PRO A 136 -0.07 -7.15 -3.91
N ALA A 137 0.38 -8.31 -3.40
CA ALA A 137 1.43 -9.07 -4.06
C ALA A 137 1.05 -9.38 -5.51
N ALA A 138 1.98 -9.15 -6.46
CA ALA A 138 1.71 -9.34 -7.88
C ALA A 138 1.23 -10.76 -8.19
N PHE A 139 1.86 -11.75 -7.53
CA PHE A 139 1.48 -13.16 -7.65
C PHE A 139 0.05 -13.44 -7.19
N LEU A 140 -0.42 -12.76 -6.14
CA LEU A 140 -1.83 -12.83 -5.72
C LEU A 140 -2.74 -12.25 -6.81
N VAL A 141 -2.43 -11.04 -7.29
CA VAL A 141 -3.23 -10.33 -8.30
C VAL A 141 -3.37 -11.15 -9.58
N GLU A 142 -2.29 -11.76 -10.04
CA GLU A 142 -2.26 -12.63 -11.21
C GLU A 142 -3.27 -13.79 -11.09
N HIS A 143 -3.37 -14.39 -9.91
CA HIS A 143 -4.19 -15.58 -9.68
C HIS A 143 -5.58 -15.30 -9.09
N LEU A 144 -5.93 -14.04 -8.80
CA LEU A 144 -7.22 -13.65 -8.19
C LEU A 144 -8.45 -14.25 -8.88
N HIS A 145 -8.39 -14.40 -10.20
CA HIS A 145 -9.48 -14.92 -11.03
C HIS A 145 -9.68 -16.45 -10.90
N THR A 146 -8.69 -17.16 -10.36
CA THR A 146 -8.73 -18.62 -10.14
C THR A 146 -9.14 -19.01 -8.73
N LEU A 147 -9.05 -18.08 -7.77
CA LEU A 147 -9.30 -18.36 -6.36
C LEU A 147 -10.78 -18.59 -6.08
N PRO A 148 -11.15 -19.61 -5.26
CA PRO A 148 -12.52 -19.82 -4.85
C PRO A 148 -12.99 -18.69 -3.94
N LYS A 149 -14.23 -18.23 -4.13
CA LYS A 149 -14.85 -17.25 -3.24
C LYS A 149 -15.18 -17.89 -1.90
N GLY A 150 -14.95 -17.16 -0.81
CA GLY A 150 -15.30 -17.63 0.52
C GLY A 150 -14.45 -16.98 1.62
N ARG A 151 -14.01 -17.81 2.57
CA ARG A 151 -13.21 -17.39 3.72
C ARG A 151 -11.72 -17.52 3.41
N ALA A 152 -11.00 -16.42 3.56
CA ALA A 152 -9.57 -16.33 3.35
C ALA A 152 -8.81 -16.10 4.66
N LEU A 153 -7.62 -16.68 4.77
CA LEU A 153 -6.65 -16.43 5.84
C LEU A 153 -5.44 -15.68 5.27
N ASP A 154 -5.08 -14.54 5.84
CA ASP A 154 -3.82 -13.84 5.56
C ASP A 154 -2.86 -14.04 6.73
N VAL A 155 -1.84 -14.88 6.53
CA VAL A 155 -0.86 -15.27 7.56
C VAL A 155 0.32 -14.31 7.54
N ALA A 156 0.70 -13.79 8.72
CA ALA A 156 1.70 -12.73 8.85
C ALA A 156 1.32 -11.52 7.98
N ALA A 157 0.07 -11.05 8.16
CA ALA A 157 -0.57 -10.07 7.29
C ALA A 157 0.15 -8.71 7.28
N GLY A 158 0.99 -8.43 8.27
CA GLY A 158 1.64 -7.13 8.47
C GLY A 158 0.60 -6.02 8.50
N ARG A 159 0.72 -5.05 7.57
CA ARG A 159 -0.25 -3.94 7.43
C ARG A 159 -1.46 -4.29 6.54
N GLY A 160 -1.62 -5.55 6.14
CA GLY A 160 -2.81 -6.10 5.50
C GLY A 160 -3.02 -5.72 4.04
N ARG A 161 -1.95 -5.53 3.25
CA ARG A 161 -2.07 -5.21 1.81
C ARG A 161 -2.88 -6.26 1.03
N ASN A 162 -2.72 -7.54 1.38
CA ASN A 162 -3.43 -8.65 0.75
C ASN A 162 -4.81 -8.83 1.39
N ALA A 163 -4.88 -8.84 2.73
CA ALA A 163 -6.13 -8.92 3.48
C ALA A 163 -7.16 -7.87 3.05
N LEU A 164 -6.76 -6.59 2.98
CA LEU A 164 -7.65 -5.49 2.58
C LEU A 164 -8.05 -5.60 1.10
N CYS A 165 -7.18 -6.12 0.23
CA CYS A 165 -7.49 -6.36 -1.18
C CYS A 165 -8.54 -7.46 -1.33
N LEU A 166 -8.39 -8.60 -0.65
CA LEU A 166 -9.39 -9.67 -0.69
C LEU A 166 -10.71 -9.22 -0.08
N ALA A 167 -10.68 -8.48 1.03
CA ALA A 167 -11.89 -7.97 1.64
C ALA A 167 -12.67 -7.02 0.71
N SER A 168 -11.97 -6.20 -0.08
CA SER A 168 -12.64 -5.36 -1.11
C SER A 168 -13.27 -6.14 -2.26
N LEU A 169 -12.95 -7.43 -2.38
CA LEU A 169 -13.51 -8.36 -3.37
C LEU A 169 -14.51 -9.33 -2.74
N ASP A 170 -15.14 -8.93 -1.62
CA ASP A 170 -16.18 -9.65 -0.88
C ASP A 170 -15.75 -10.98 -0.24
N TYR A 171 -14.44 -11.18 -0.02
CA TYR A 171 -13.97 -12.29 0.80
C TYR A 171 -14.20 -12.01 2.29
N GLN A 172 -14.43 -13.07 3.07
CA GLN A 172 -14.35 -13.03 4.53
C GLN A 172 -12.90 -13.26 4.93
N VAL A 173 -12.22 -12.26 5.48
CA VAL A 173 -10.77 -12.32 5.68
C VAL A 173 -10.42 -12.35 7.15
N ASP A 174 -9.71 -13.39 7.57
CA ASP A 174 -9.04 -13.44 8.86
C ASP A 174 -7.56 -13.05 8.66
N ALA A 175 -7.10 -11.97 9.28
CA ALA A 175 -5.72 -11.50 9.23
C ALA A 175 -4.99 -11.78 10.54
N LEU A 176 -3.88 -12.53 10.47
CA LEU A 176 -3.07 -12.92 11.62
C LEU A 176 -1.72 -12.22 11.60
N ASP A 177 -1.32 -11.64 12.72
CA ASP A 177 0.04 -11.12 12.92
C ASP A 177 0.38 -11.08 14.41
N ARG A 178 1.67 -11.03 14.76
CA ARG A 178 2.11 -10.81 16.14
C ARG A 178 2.11 -9.33 16.52
N ASP A 179 2.26 -8.45 15.52
CA ASP A 179 2.36 -7.01 15.68
C ASP A 179 0.98 -6.37 15.86
N GLN A 180 0.69 -5.92 17.08
CA GLN A 180 -0.57 -5.28 17.43
C GLN A 180 -0.78 -3.95 16.70
N GLU A 181 0.28 -3.18 16.43
CA GLU A 181 0.18 -1.90 15.71
C GLU A 181 -0.18 -2.14 14.24
N ALA A 182 0.42 -3.17 13.64
CA ALA A 182 0.11 -3.56 12.28
C ALA A 182 -1.35 -4.01 12.13
N LEU A 183 -1.87 -4.83 13.06
CA LEU A 183 -3.27 -5.24 13.10
C LEU A 183 -4.22 -4.07 13.36
N ALA A 184 -3.86 -3.13 14.24
CA ALA A 184 -4.65 -1.93 14.47
C ALA A 184 -4.74 -1.08 13.19
N ALA A 185 -3.67 -1.00 12.39
CA ALA A 185 -3.70 -0.34 11.10
C ALA A 185 -4.67 -1.04 10.12
N ILE A 186 -4.68 -2.38 10.07
CA ILE A 186 -5.66 -3.13 9.26
C ILE A 186 -7.09 -2.79 9.68
N ALA A 187 -7.39 -2.85 10.97
CA ALA A 187 -8.74 -2.59 11.49
C ALA A 187 -9.20 -1.15 11.22
N ALA A 188 -8.30 -0.17 11.38
CA ALA A 188 -8.58 1.23 11.08
C ALA A 188 -8.87 1.43 9.58
N MET A 189 -8.06 0.83 8.70
CA MET A 189 -8.27 0.91 7.25
C MET A 189 -9.53 0.19 6.79
N ALA A 190 -9.83 -0.98 7.36
CA ALA A 190 -11.07 -1.71 7.09
C ALA A 190 -12.29 -0.87 7.47
N SER A 191 -12.26 -0.23 8.65
CA SER A 191 -13.33 0.66 9.12
C SER A 191 -13.51 1.88 8.20
N GLN A 192 -12.42 2.53 7.82
CA GLN A 192 -12.45 3.69 6.90
C GLN A 192 -13.05 3.34 5.54
N ARG A 193 -12.91 2.09 5.09
CA ARG A 193 -13.38 1.61 3.78
C ARG A 193 -14.72 0.86 3.86
N ASN A 194 -15.34 0.80 5.05
CA ASN A 194 -16.56 0.03 5.31
C ASN A 194 -16.43 -1.47 4.96
N LEU A 195 -15.24 -2.03 5.17
CA LEU A 195 -14.97 -3.46 4.97
C LEU A 195 -15.25 -4.21 6.28
N SER A 196 -16.51 -4.57 6.50
CA SER A 196 -16.95 -5.30 7.71
C SER A 196 -16.57 -6.78 7.71
N THR A 197 -15.99 -7.29 6.62
CA THR A 197 -15.62 -8.70 6.43
C THR A 197 -14.21 -9.04 6.90
N VAL A 198 -13.46 -8.07 7.46
CA VAL A 198 -12.09 -8.27 7.97
C VAL A 198 -12.12 -8.49 9.47
N THR A 199 -11.56 -9.62 9.91
CA THR A 199 -11.28 -9.92 11.32
C THR A 199 -9.78 -9.96 11.54
N VAL A 200 -9.28 -9.22 12.53
CA VAL A 200 -7.87 -9.24 12.92
C VAL A 200 -7.68 -10.07 14.19
N ARG A 201 -6.62 -10.87 14.27
CA ARG A 201 -6.26 -11.61 15.49
C ARG A 201 -4.76 -11.54 15.73
N GLN A 202 -4.39 -11.15 16.95
CA GLN A 202 -3.00 -11.18 17.38
C GLN A 202 -2.61 -12.62 17.73
N VAL A 203 -1.62 -13.16 17.03
CA VAL A 203 -1.12 -14.53 17.22
C VAL A 203 0.38 -14.53 17.00
N ASP A 204 1.13 -15.05 17.97
CA ASP A 204 2.52 -15.43 17.73
C ASP A 204 2.54 -16.79 17.03
N LEU A 205 2.90 -16.78 15.75
CA LEU A 205 2.93 -17.99 14.91
C LEU A 205 4.16 -18.86 15.19
N GLU A 206 5.16 -18.34 15.92
CA GLU A 206 6.44 -18.99 16.18
C GLU A 206 6.55 -19.57 17.60
N ASP A 207 5.50 -19.47 18.42
CA ASP A 207 5.47 -19.99 19.80
C ASP A 207 5.48 -21.54 19.79
N PRO A 208 6.57 -22.18 20.27
CA PRO A 208 6.67 -23.64 20.32
C PRO A 208 5.85 -24.26 21.46
N GLU A 209 5.54 -23.50 22.51
CA GLU A 209 4.74 -23.96 23.66
C GLU A 209 3.25 -23.89 23.38
N HIS A 210 2.84 -22.90 22.56
CA HIS A 210 1.45 -22.71 22.15
C HIS A 210 1.32 -22.62 20.62
N PRO A 211 1.41 -23.75 19.89
CA PRO A 211 1.26 -23.76 18.45
C PRO A 211 -0.03 -23.09 17.99
N ALA A 212 0.05 -22.25 16.97
CA ALA A 212 -1.09 -21.50 16.46
C ALA A 212 -2.20 -22.45 15.94
N ASP A 213 -3.36 -22.40 16.59
CA ASP A 213 -4.56 -23.11 16.12
C ASP A 213 -5.26 -22.29 15.03
N LEU A 214 -5.10 -22.75 13.78
CA LEU A 214 -5.75 -22.20 12.60
C LEU A 214 -7.13 -22.84 12.34
N GLY A 215 -7.49 -23.88 13.10
CA GLY A 215 -8.68 -24.72 12.90
C GLY A 215 -8.52 -25.76 11.78
N HIS A 216 -9.57 -26.54 11.55
CA HIS A 216 -9.62 -27.60 10.54
C HIS A 216 -10.66 -27.29 9.47
N GLU A 217 -10.29 -27.37 8.18
CA GLU A 217 -11.19 -27.22 7.04
C GLU A 217 -12.06 -25.94 7.13
N ARG A 218 -11.39 -24.81 7.40
CA ARG A 218 -12.00 -23.52 7.67
C ARG A 218 -11.94 -22.56 6.50
N TYR A 219 -10.87 -22.64 5.71
CA TYR A 219 -10.55 -21.63 4.70
C TYR A 219 -10.61 -22.19 3.29
N ASP A 220 -11.21 -21.40 2.41
CA ASP A 220 -11.22 -21.62 0.96
C ASP A 220 -9.91 -21.12 0.35
N VAL A 221 -9.28 -20.11 0.95
CA VAL A 221 -8.00 -19.55 0.51
C VAL A 221 -7.08 -19.30 1.71
N ILE A 222 -5.82 -19.71 1.64
CA ILE A 222 -4.79 -19.32 2.60
C ILE A 222 -3.67 -18.60 1.86
N LEU A 223 -3.31 -17.42 2.35
CA LEU A 223 -2.24 -16.58 1.84
C LEU A 223 -1.07 -16.57 2.82
N VAL A 224 0.14 -16.80 2.31
CA VAL A 224 1.40 -16.63 3.07
C VAL A 224 2.41 -15.91 2.19
N PHE A 225 2.75 -14.66 2.55
CA PHE A 225 3.64 -13.82 1.75
C PHE A 225 4.82 -13.31 2.58
N PHE A 226 6.03 -13.54 2.10
CA PHE A 226 7.30 -13.09 2.71
C PHE A 226 7.46 -13.48 4.18
N TYR A 227 6.88 -14.62 4.55
CA TYR A 227 6.97 -15.24 5.86
C TYR A 227 7.38 -16.70 5.70
N LEU A 228 8.12 -17.25 6.66
CA LEU A 228 8.51 -18.66 6.66
C LEU A 228 8.70 -19.17 8.09
N TYR A 229 7.82 -20.07 8.51
CA TYR A 229 7.98 -20.88 9.70
C TYR A 229 7.58 -22.32 9.38
N ARG A 230 8.59 -23.19 9.25
CA ARG A 230 8.42 -24.59 8.79
C ARG A 230 7.45 -25.41 9.65
N PRO A 231 7.45 -25.29 11.00
CA PRO A 231 6.49 -26.01 11.83
C PRO A 231 5.03 -25.63 11.61
N LEU A 232 4.73 -24.51 10.94
CA LEU A 232 3.36 -24.06 10.67
C LEU A 232 2.66 -24.87 9.56
N PHE A 233 3.42 -25.51 8.66
CA PHE A 233 2.86 -26.14 7.46
C PHE A 233 1.75 -27.17 7.74
N PRO A 234 1.90 -28.11 8.70
CA PRO A 234 0.81 -29.03 9.04
C PRO A 234 -0.49 -28.32 9.42
N ALA A 235 -0.41 -27.21 10.16
CA ALA A 235 -1.59 -26.43 10.54
C ALA A 235 -2.21 -25.69 9.33
N LEU A 236 -1.39 -25.14 8.43
CA LEU A 236 -1.87 -24.52 7.18
C LEU A 236 -2.65 -25.53 6.33
N LEU A 237 -2.07 -26.72 6.13
CA LEU A 237 -2.69 -27.77 5.31
C LEU A 237 -3.99 -28.30 5.93
N ALA A 238 -4.02 -28.48 7.26
CA ALA A 238 -5.21 -28.91 7.99
C ALA A 238 -6.33 -27.87 7.95
N ALA A 239 -5.99 -26.58 7.93
CA ALA A 239 -6.96 -25.48 7.92
C ALA A 239 -7.63 -25.26 6.55
N LEU A 240 -7.03 -25.72 5.45
CA LEU A 240 -7.63 -25.68 4.12
C LEU A 240 -8.85 -26.59 4.05
N ARG A 241 -9.95 -26.13 3.46
CA ARG A 241 -11.08 -26.97 3.06
C ARG A 241 -10.70 -27.91 1.91
N PRO A 242 -11.45 -28.99 1.67
CA PRO A 242 -11.44 -29.64 0.36
C PRO A 242 -11.69 -28.61 -0.74
N GLU A 243 -10.91 -28.69 -1.82
CA GLU A 243 -10.84 -27.70 -2.91
C GLU A 243 -10.32 -26.31 -2.52
N GLY A 244 -9.88 -26.13 -1.27
CA GLY A 244 -9.24 -24.91 -0.79
C GLY A 244 -7.86 -24.71 -1.42
N MET A 245 -7.47 -23.45 -1.62
CA MET A 245 -6.23 -23.07 -2.30
C MET A 245 -5.23 -22.41 -1.36
N LEU A 246 -3.97 -22.82 -1.47
CA LEU A 246 -2.82 -22.20 -0.83
C LEU A 246 -2.08 -21.32 -1.84
N VAL A 247 -1.88 -20.05 -1.50
CA VAL A 247 -1.03 -19.10 -2.22
C VAL A 247 0.16 -18.78 -1.33
N TYR A 248 1.37 -19.10 -1.79
CA TYR A 248 2.59 -18.94 -1.02
C TYR A 248 3.66 -18.25 -1.85
N GLU A 249 4.26 -17.18 -1.34
CA GLU A 249 5.42 -16.53 -1.94
C GLU A 249 6.40 -16.13 -0.84
N THR A 250 7.64 -16.60 -0.88
CA THR A 250 8.68 -16.17 0.09
C THR A 250 10.08 -16.29 -0.50
N PHE A 251 11.09 -15.85 0.25
CA PHE A 251 12.47 -15.75 -0.23
C PHE A 251 13.14 -17.11 -0.44
N LEU A 252 13.90 -17.22 -1.54
CA LEU A 252 14.86 -18.30 -1.79
C LEU A 252 16.21 -18.00 -1.17
N ILE A 253 17.02 -19.04 -0.96
CA ILE A 253 18.35 -18.95 -0.36
C ILE A 253 19.28 -17.97 -1.10
N GLU A 254 19.15 -17.85 -2.43
CA GLU A 254 19.88 -16.88 -3.25
C GLU A 254 19.66 -15.44 -2.81
N ASN A 255 18.45 -15.12 -2.31
CA ASN A 255 18.14 -13.75 -1.90
C ASN A 255 19.02 -13.34 -0.72
N HIS A 256 19.21 -14.25 0.25
CA HIS A 256 20.12 -14.03 1.37
C HIS A 256 21.58 -13.98 0.90
N LEU A 257 21.98 -14.88 0.02
CA LEU A 257 23.37 -14.94 -0.46
C LEU A 257 23.78 -13.70 -1.28
N ARG A 258 22.85 -13.11 -2.04
CA ARG A 258 23.12 -11.96 -2.92
C ARG A 258 22.86 -10.62 -2.26
N PHE A 259 21.77 -10.50 -1.50
CA PHE A 259 21.29 -9.22 -0.96
C PHE A 259 21.32 -9.17 0.58
N GLN A 260 21.77 -10.23 1.25
CA GLN A 260 21.76 -10.35 2.72
C GLN A 260 20.37 -10.14 3.34
N HIS A 261 19.33 -10.46 2.57
CA HIS A 261 17.94 -10.34 2.96
C HIS A 261 17.17 -11.64 2.68
N PRO A 262 16.34 -12.14 3.61
CA PRO A 262 16.29 -11.81 5.04
C PRO A 262 17.66 -11.98 5.70
N LYS A 263 17.90 -11.32 6.84
CA LYS A 263 19.22 -11.34 7.52
C LYS A 263 19.68 -12.73 7.95
N ARG A 264 18.73 -13.64 8.20
CA ARG A 264 19.01 -15.02 8.63
C ARG A 264 18.61 -15.97 7.51
N ARG A 265 19.52 -16.87 7.14
CA ARG A 265 19.30 -17.87 6.09
C ARG A 265 18.11 -18.81 6.36
N GLU A 266 17.78 -19.05 7.62
CA GLU A 266 16.67 -19.93 8.00
C GLU A 266 15.30 -19.37 7.59
N PHE A 267 15.19 -18.07 7.30
CA PHE A 267 13.98 -17.48 6.74
C PHE A 267 13.92 -17.54 5.21
N CYS A 268 14.85 -18.27 4.59
CA CYS A 268 14.82 -18.59 3.17
C CYS A 268 14.47 -20.06 2.96
N LEU A 269 13.82 -20.34 1.84
CA LEU A 269 13.64 -21.68 1.32
C LEU A 269 14.91 -22.15 0.61
N GLU A 270 15.24 -23.41 0.81
CA GLU A 270 16.16 -24.15 -0.06
C GLU A 270 15.43 -24.54 -1.36
N HIS A 271 16.16 -24.94 -2.40
CA HIS A 271 15.57 -25.31 -3.69
C HIS A 271 14.54 -26.44 -3.56
N ASN A 272 13.42 -26.24 -4.22
CA ASN A 272 12.26 -27.13 -4.26
C ASN A 272 11.71 -27.47 -2.86
N GLU A 273 12.08 -26.71 -1.82
CA GLU A 273 11.67 -26.98 -0.46
C GLU A 273 10.17 -26.77 -0.27
N LEU A 274 9.62 -25.73 -0.89
CA LEU A 274 8.20 -25.43 -0.81
C LEU A 274 7.34 -26.58 -1.34
N LEU A 275 7.74 -27.21 -2.45
CA LEU A 275 7.08 -28.41 -2.98
C LEU A 275 7.07 -29.58 -1.98
N ARG A 276 8.16 -29.74 -1.20
CA ARG A 276 8.25 -30.79 -0.17
C ARG A 276 7.39 -30.47 1.05
N LEU A 277 7.36 -29.20 1.45
CA LEU A 277 6.58 -28.74 2.60
C LEU A 277 5.07 -28.78 2.34
N THR A 278 4.64 -28.68 1.07
CA THR A 278 3.23 -28.76 0.66
C THR A 278 2.87 -30.11 0.02
N GLN A 279 3.59 -31.17 0.37
CA GLN A 279 3.24 -32.52 -0.06
C GLN A 279 1.81 -32.87 0.36
N GLY A 280 1.03 -33.40 -0.59
CA GLY A 280 -0.40 -33.68 -0.40
C GLY A 280 -1.34 -32.66 -1.03
N LEU A 281 -0.82 -31.51 -1.51
CA LEU A 281 -1.58 -30.61 -2.37
C LEU A 281 -1.27 -30.87 -3.84
N ARG A 282 -2.25 -30.67 -4.72
CA ARG A 282 -2.01 -30.62 -6.17
C ARG A 282 -1.49 -29.23 -6.54
N VAL A 283 -0.28 -29.19 -7.09
CA VAL A 283 0.36 -27.95 -7.53
C VAL A 283 -0.26 -27.49 -8.85
N LEU A 284 -0.70 -26.24 -8.89
CA LEU A 284 -1.24 -25.58 -10.09
C LEU A 284 -0.19 -24.68 -10.76
N HIS A 285 0.61 -24.01 -9.93
CA HIS A 285 1.68 -23.13 -10.38
C HIS A 285 2.86 -23.25 -9.41
N TYR A 286 4.07 -23.35 -9.96
CA TYR A 286 5.31 -23.28 -9.20
C TYR A 286 6.39 -22.56 -10.00
N GLU A 287 7.04 -21.59 -9.37
CA GLU A 287 8.14 -20.84 -9.95
C GLU A 287 9.19 -20.55 -8.88
N GLU A 288 10.46 -20.73 -9.23
CA GLU A 288 11.62 -20.26 -8.45
C GLU A 288 12.45 -19.35 -9.35
N GLY A 289 12.79 -18.15 -8.86
CA GLY A 289 13.60 -17.22 -9.65
C GLY A 289 13.54 -15.79 -9.18
N GLU A 290 13.98 -14.90 -10.07
CA GLU A 290 13.95 -13.46 -9.86
C GLU A 290 12.53 -12.92 -10.02
N ALA A 291 12.12 -12.10 -9.07
CA ALA A 291 10.76 -11.66 -8.84
C ALA A 291 10.73 -10.25 -8.27
N ALA A 292 9.55 -9.62 -8.31
CA ALA A 292 9.34 -8.38 -7.58
C ALA A 292 9.39 -8.65 -6.07
N GLY A 293 10.22 -7.91 -5.34
CA GLY A 293 10.35 -8.00 -3.90
C GLY A 293 9.10 -7.54 -3.14
N PRO A 294 9.11 -7.59 -1.79
CA PRO A 294 7.94 -7.34 -0.96
C PRO A 294 7.28 -5.98 -1.19
N HIS A 295 8.03 -4.98 -1.63
CA HIS A 295 7.53 -3.62 -1.86
C HIS A 295 7.28 -3.31 -3.34
N GLY A 296 7.49 -4.27 -4.25
CA GLY A 296 7.31 -4.12 -5.69
C GLY A 296 8.34 -3.24 -6.41
N ARG A 297 9.36 -2.74 -5.70
CA ARG A 297 10.36 -1.77 -6.21
C ARG A 297 11.76 -2.35 -6.40
N GLU A 298 12.03 -3.50 -5.78
CA GLU A 298 13.34 -4.16 -5.76
C GLU A 298 13.20 -5.55 -6.37
N THR A 299 14.27 -6.07 -6.97
CA THR A 299 14.31 -7.47 -7.40
C THR A 299 14.69 -8.37 -6.23
N ALA A 300 14.03 -9.52 -6.12
CA ALA A 300 14.27 -10.52 -5.09
C ALA A 300 14.23 -11.92 -5.71
N PHE A 301 14.95 -12.88 -5.10
CA PHE A 301 14.82 -14.29 -5.43
C PHE A 301 13.73 -14.91 -4.56
N THR A 302 12.67 -15.42 -5.18
CA THR A 302 11.52 -15.98 -4.48
C THR A 302 11.10 -17.33 -5.02
N ALA A 303 10.50 -18.14 -4.16
CA ALA A 303 9.70 -19.30 -4.57
C ALA A 303 8.22 -18.93 -4.44
N ARG A 304 7.45 -19.26 -5.47
CA ARG A 304 6.02 -18.99 -5.59
C ARG A 304 5.28 -20.28 -5.83
N LEU A 305 4.19 -20.49 -5.11
CA LEU A 305 3.35 -21.68 -5.21
C LEU A 305 1.88 -21.29 -5.17
N LEU A 306 1.13 -21.82 -6.13
CA LEU A 306 -0.32 -21.98 -6.04
C LEU A 306 -0.66 -23.46 -6.04
N ALA A 307 -1.33 -23.93 -5.00
CA ALA A 307 -1.71 -25.34 -4.87
C ALA A 307 -3.12 -25.49 -4.31
N VAL A 308 -3.78 -26.60 -4.63
CA VAL A 308 -5.15 -26.92 -4.19
C VAL A 308 -5.16 -28.21 -3.36
N ARG A 309 -5.97 -28.24 -2.30
CA ARG A 309 -6.24 -29.46 -1.53
C ARG A 309 -7.29 -30.29 -2.25
N GLU A 310 -6.91 -31.43 -2.78
CA GLU A 310 -7.88 -32.36 -3.39
C GLU A 310 -8.70 -33.09 -2.30
N THR A 311 -9.90 -33.52 -2.67
CA THR A 311 -10.83 -34.29 -1.82
C THR A 311 -10.27 -35.60 -1.33
#